data_AF-A0A357VQK1-F1
#
_entry.id   AF-A0A357VQK1-F1
#
_cell.length_a   1.000
_cell.length_b   1.000
_cell.length_c   1.000
_cell.angle_alpha   90.00
_cell.angle_beta   90.00
_cell.angle_gamma   90.00
#
_symmetry.space_group_name_H-M   'P 1'
#
loop_
_entity.id
_entity.type
_entity.pdbx_description
1 polymer ?
#
loop_
_entity_poly.entity_id
_entity_poly.type
_entity_poly.pdbx_seq_one_letter_code
_entity_poly.pdbx_strand_id
1 'polypeptide(L)'
;MKYSLKYLSSFCFEKYSACVHLLKTSQLDSVIEVTGNPKVQELLRTHKNEQTVIIDANAARLMMRIVEAKEDMARKLYLQVQELAREAEKLSNTIKEIKNAAQDVAGGAEELAVRSSNLNDSANRARNYAQNIGDVLSFIKRVASQTKLLGLNAAIEAARAGEQGKGFAVVAEEVRKLAEESAQAVEQIGNILKNIEGSVETIVGEIDKTTQIAGLQAGSTQQIVREIMQLEHTVNNLRNVAQQLISLGLYILPQRVIKFSLNKKENLIFCRIYINWIGYPFF
;
A
#
# COMPACT_ATOMS: atom_id res chain seq x y z
N MET A 1 -18.29 14.50 37.95
CA MET A 1 -19.43 15.40 37.66
C MET A 1 -20.71 14.58 37.78
N LYS A 2 -21.50 14.78 38.84
CA LYS A 2 -22.77 14.08 39.07
C LYS A 2 -23.80 14.59 38.06
N TYR A 3 -24.19 13.77 37.08
CA TYR A 3 -25.27 14.13 36.16
C TYR A 3 -26.54 13.40 36.55
N SER A 4 -27.48 14.19 37.07
CA SER A 4 -28.82 13.78 37.45
C SER A 4 -29.59 13.29 36.22
N LEU A 5 -29.96 12.02 36.21
CA LEU A 5 -31.04 11.54 35.36
C LEU A 5 -32.29 12.37 35.65
N LYS A 6 -32.75 13.15 34.68
CA LYS A 6 -34.15 13.57 34.62
C LYS A 6 -35.00 12.33 34.27
N TYR A 7 -35.10 11.40 35.22
CA TYR A 7 -36.29 10.57 35.33
C TYR A 7 -37.46 11.55 35.45
N LEU A 8 -38.47 11.46 34.58
CA LEU A 8 -39.77 12.01 34.91
C LEU A 8 -40.27 11.24 36.13
N SER A 9 -39.96 11.80 37.29
CA SER A 9 -40.31 11.33 38.60
C SER A 9 -41.82 11.44 38.77
N SER A 10 -42.51 10.32 38.59
CA SER A 10 -43.65 9.99 39.45
C SER A 10 -43.34 8.64 40.08
N PHE A 11 -42.73 8.70 41.27
CA PHE A 11 -42.66 7.54 42.16
C PHE A 11 -44.05 7.35 42.75
N CYS A 12 -44.80 6.34 42.32
CA CYS A 12 -46.01 5.92 43.01
C CYS A 12 -45.77 4.56 43.67
N PHE A 13 -45.38 4.59 44.94
CA PHE A 13 -45.50 3.45 45.84
C PHE A 13 -46.95 3.36 46.30
N GLU A 14 -47.86 2.91 45.43
CA GLU A 14 -49.28 2.84 45.78
C GLU A 14 -49.78 1.39 45.85
N LYS A 15 -50.71 1.16 46.78
CA LYS A 15 -51.54 -0.04 46.75
C LYS A 15 -52.25 -0.09 45.39
N TYR A 16 -52.26 -1.29 44.83
CA TYR A 16 -52.79 -1.64 43.52
C TYR A 16 -54.15 -1.00 43.11
N SER A 17 -55.03 -0.70 44.08
CA SER A 17 -56.29 0.01 43.86
C SER A 17 -56.15 1.37 43.16
N ALA A 18 -55.01 2.05 43.32
CA ALA A 18 -54.75 3.33 42.68
C ALA A 18 -54.17 3.20 41.25
N CYS A 19 -53.55 2.07 40.92
CA CYS A 19 -53.05 1.79 39.57
C CYS A 19 -54.18 1.52 38.55
N VAL A 20 -55.36 1.11 39.01
CA VAL A 20 -56.54 0.87 38.15
C VAL A 20 -56.98 2.13 37.42
N HIS A 21 -56.90 3.29 38.09
CA HIS A 21 -57.22 4.58 37.47
C HIS A 21 -56.26 4.90 36.32
N LEU A 22 -54.96 4.61 36.50
CA LEU A 22 -53.93 4.84 35.48
C LEU A 22 -54.11 3.96 34.24
N LEU A 23 -54.55 2.70 34.41
CA LEU A 23 -54.85 1.78 33.30
C LEU A 23 -56.00 2.27 32.41
N LYS A 24 -56.97 2.98 33.00
CA LYS A 24 -58.12 3.54 32.28
C LYS A 24 -57.84 4.92 31.67
N THR A 25 -57.11 5.78 32.39
CA THR A 25 -56.87 7.18 31.99
C THR A 25 -55.68 7.36 31.07
N SER A 26 -54.74 6.41 31.04
CA SER A 26 -53.57 6.48 30.17
C SER A 26 -53.84 5.75 28.85
N GLN A 27 -53.56 6.39 27.72
CA GLN A 27 -53.60 5.74 26.40
C GLN A 27 -52.32 4.90 26.25
N LEU A 28 -52.38 3.64 26.67
CA LEU A 28 -51.24 2.73 26.71
C LEU A 28 -51.28 1.74 25.56
N ASP A 29 -50.17 1.65 24.83
CA ASP A 29 -49.96 0.66 23.79
C ASP A 29 -49.79 -0.75 24.40
N SER A 30 -49.08 -0.86 25.54
CA SER A 30 -48.80 -2.14 26.19
C SER A 30 -48.56 -2.05 27.71
N VAL A 31 -48.89 -3.13 28.42
CA VAL A 31 -48.69 -3.33 29.86
C VAL A 31 -47.85 -4.59 30.09
N ILE A 32 -46.71 -4.47 30.77
CA ILE A 32 -45.83 -5.60 31.10
C ILE A 32 -46.10 -6.08 32.53
N GLU A 33 -46.60 -7.31 32.66
CA GLU A 33 -46.95 -7.99 33.90
C GLU A 33 -45.84 -9.00 34.25
N VAL A 34 -44.86 -8.62 35.08
CA VAL A 34 -43.75 -9.53 35.47
C VAL A 34 -43.96 -10.23 36.83
N THR A 35 -45.15 -10.14 37.41
CA THR A 35 -45.46 -10.76 38.70
C THR A 35 -45.76 -12.25 38.57
N GLY A 36 -46.32 -12.68 37.42
CA GLY A 36 -46.73 -14.08 37.17
C GLY A 36 -47.91 -14.53 38.04
N ASN A 37 -48.63 -13.59 38.65
CA ASN A 37 -49.75 -13.86 39.55
C ASN A 37 -51.07 -13.85 38.77
N PRO A 38 -51.85 -14.96 38.75
CA PRO A 38 -53.12 -15.05 38.02
C PRO A 38 -54.12 -13.95 38.40
N LYS A 39 -54.16 -13.54 39.67
CA LYS A 39 -55.06 -12.47 40.15
C LYS A 39 -54.72 -11.11 39.55
N VAL A 40 -53.43 -10.86 39.29
CA VAL A 40 -52.97 -9.62 38.64
C VAL A 40 -53.31 -9.63 37.16
N GLN A 41 -53.13 -10.77 36.49
CA GLN A 41 -53.47 -10.91 35.06
C GLN A 41 -54.98 -10.77 34.80
N GLU A 42 -55.81 -11.42 35.63
CA GLU A 42 -57.26 -11.31 35.54
C GLU A 42 -57.70 -9.86 35.68
N LEU A 43 -57.14 -9.14 36.64
CA LEU A 43 -57.56 -7.77 36.87
C LEU A 43 -57.04 -6.80 35.80
N LEU A 44 -55.83 -6.98 35.28
CA LEU A 44 -55.34 -6.24 34.12
C LEU A 44 -56.26 -6.46 32.91
N ARG A 45 -56.74 -7.68 32.68
CA ARG A 45 -57.70 -7.99 31.60
C ARG A 45 -59.04 -7.28 31.80
N THR A 46 -59.52 -7.18 33.04
CA THR A 46 -60.80 -6.54 33.37
C THR A 46 -60.76 -5.00 33.28
N HIS A 47 -59.59 -4.37 33.46
CA HIS A 47 -59.48 -2.91 33.59
C HIS A 47 -58.64 -2.22 32.51
N LYS A 48 -58.05 -2.97 31.57
CA LYS A 48 -57.32 -2.40 30.43
C LYS A 48 -58.27 -1.71 29.44
N ASN A 49 -57.72 -0.75 28.69
CA ASN A 49 -58.38 -0.27 27.49
C ASN A 49 -58.38 -1.35 26.39
N GLU A 50 -59.34 -1.31 25.46
CA GLU A 50 -59.48 -2.32 24.40
C GLU A 50 -58.19 -2.49 23.58
N GLN A 51 -57.55 -1.37 23.24
CA GLN A 51 -56.32 -1.29 22.44
C GLN A 51 -55.03 -1.68 23.20
N THR A 52 -55.08 -1.77 24.54
CA THR A 52 -53.89 -2.06 25.34
C THR A 52 -53.57 -3.56 25.32
N VAL A 53 -52.35 -3.90 24.92
CA VAL A 53 -51.83 -5.28 24.91
C VAL A 53 -51.22 -5.61 26.29
N ILE A 54 -51.55 -6.78 26.86
CA ILE A 54 -50.90 -7.28 28.08
C ILE A 54 -49.78 -8.25 27.68
N ILE A 55 -48.58 -7.96 28.14
CA ILE A 55 -47.40 -8.81 28.02
C ILE A 55 -47.23 -9.53 29.36
N ASP A 56 -47.51 -10.84 29.40
CA ASP A 56 -47.40 -11.64 30.62
C ASP A 56 -45.93 -11.89 31.04
N ALA A 57 -45.74 -12.53 32.21
CA ALA A 57 -44.43 -12.75 32.78
C ALA A 57 -43.51 -13.64 31.93
N ASN A 58 -44.05 -14.55 31.11
CA ASN A 58 -43.26 -15.39 30.20
C ASN A 58 -42.83 -14.57 28.98
N ALA A 59 -43.76 -13.84 28.36
CA ALA A 59 -43.47 -12.94 27.25
C ALA A 59 -42.47 -11.84 27.66
N ALA A 60 -42.62 -11.29 28.86
CA ALA A 60 -41.73 -10.28 29.41
C ALA A 60 -40.30 -10.82 29.66
N ARG A 61 -40.16 -12.05 30.17
CA ARG A 61 -38.85 -12.71 30.31
C ARG A 61 -38.18 -12.94 28.97
N LEU A 62 -38.94 -13.38 27.96
CA LEU A 62 -38.41 -13.56 26.60
C LEU A 62 -37.97 -12.22 26.01
N MET A 63 -38.77 -11.16 26.18
CA MET A 63 -38.41 -9.81 25.75
C MET A 63 -37.13 -9.31 26.42
N MET A 64 -36.97 -9.51 27.74
CA MET A 64 -35.74 -9.15 28.44
C MET A 64 -34.51 -9.88 27.87
N ARG A 65 -34.59 -11.19 27.64
CA ARG A 65 -33.49 -11.96 27.03
C ARG A 65 -33.16 -11.49 25.61
N ILE A 66 -34.18 -11.14 24.81
CA ILE A 66 -33.98 -10.59 23.46
C ILE A 66 -33.31 -9.22 23.52
N VAL A 67 -33.70 -8.35 24.45
CA VAL A 67 -33.11 -7.03 24.63
C VAL A 67 -31.65 -7.16 25.07
N GLU A 68 -31.35 -7.99 26.08
CA GLU A 68 -29.99 -8.26 26.54
C GLU A 68 -29.11 -8.80 25.40
N ALA A 69 -29.60 -9.78 24.63
CA ALA A 69 -28.88 -10.34 23.50
C ALA A 69 -28.64 -9.31 22.38
N LYS A 70 -29.61 -8.41 22.12
CA LYS A 70 -29.47 -7.31 21.15
C LYS A 70 -28.45 -6.28 21.62
N GLU A 71 -28.45 -5.93 22.90
CA GLU A 71 -27.48 -4.99 23.48
C GLU A 71 -26.05 -5.54 23.40
N ASP A 72 -25.87 -6.81 23.73
CA ASP A 72 -24.57 -7.49 23.60
C ASP A 72 -24.10 -7.54 22.14
N MET A 73 -25.01 -7.82 21.21
CA MET A 73 -24.71 -7.82 19.78
C MET A 73 -24.34 -6.41 19.28
N ALA A 74 -25.07 -5.37 19.70
CA ALA A 74 -24.78 -3.99 19.34
C ALA A 74 -23.42 -3.52 19.88
N ARG A 75 -23.08 -3.87 21.12
CA ARG A 75 -21.75 -3.61 21.69
C ARG A 75 -20.64 -4.27 20.89
N LYS A 76 -20.79 -5.55 20.56
CA LYS A 76 -19.80 -6.29 19.75
C LYS A 76 -19.65 -5.69 18.36
N LEU A 77 -20.75 -5.36 17.70
CA LEU A 77 -20.75 -4.71 16.39
C LEU A 77 -20.03 -3.36 16.44
N TYR A 78 -20.29 -2.54 17.45
CA TYR A 78 -19.64 -1.25 17.62
C TYR A 78 -18.11 -1.37 17.74
N LEU A 79 -17.63 -2.32 18.55
CA LEU A 79 -16.19 -2.59 18.69
C LEU A 79 -15.57 -3.03 17.36
N GLN A 80 -16.23 -3.94 16.63
CA GLN A 80 -15.77 -4.40 15.32
C GLN A 80 -15.72 -3.27 14.29
N VAL A 81 -16.67 -2.33 14.33
CA VAL A 81 -16.71 -1.19 13.41
C VAL A 81 -15.59 -0.19 13.71
N GLN A 82 -15.29 0.05 14.99
CA GLN A 82 -14.14 0.88 15.38
C GLN A 82 -12.81 0.26 14.93
N GLU A 83 -12.66 -1.06 15.11
CA GLU A 83 -11.49 -1.80 14.66
C GLU A 83 -11.35 -1.72 13.13
N LEU A 84 -12.45 -1.93 12.39
CA LEU A 84 -12.48 -1.80 10.93
C LEU A 84 -12.06 -0.39 10.46
N ALA A 85 -12.56 0.66 11.11
CA ALA A 85 -12.19 2.03 10.78
C ALA A 85 -10.69 2.31 11.01
N ARG A 86 -10.14 1.79 12.11
CA ARG A 86 -8.71 1.90 12.42
C ARG A 86 -7.83 1.14 11.42
N GLU A 87 -8.23 -0.07 11.04
CA GLU A 87 -7.49 -0.85 10.03
C GLU A 87 -7.57 -0.20 8.64
N ALA A 88 -8.71 0.39 8.27
CA ALA A 88 -8.84 1.15 7.03
C ALA A 88 -7.93 2.39 7.01
N GLU A 89 -7.79 3.11 8.13
CA GLU A 89 -6.87 4.26 8.24
C GLU A 89 -5.40 3.84 8.12
N LYS A 90 -5.00 2.76 8.82
CA LYS A 90 -3.65 2.20 8.66
C LYS A 90 -3.38 1.81 7.21
N LEU A 91 -4.31 1.09 6.58
CA LEU A 91 -4.20 0.67 5.19
C LEU A 91 -4.08 1.87 4.24
N SER A 92 -4.83 2.96 4.49
CA SER A 92 -4.70 4.20 3.73
C SER A 92 -3.30 4.81 3.81
N ASN A 93 -2.67 4.77 4.98
CA ASN A 93 -1.31 5.29 5.16
C ASN A 93 -0.28 4.41 4.43
N THR A 94 -0.38 3.08 4.56
CA THR A 94 0.49 2.14 3.86
C THR A 94 0.36 2.27 2.33
N ILE A 95 -0.85 2.45 1.80
CA ILE A 95 -1.09 2.69 0.37
C ILE A 95 -0.35 3.95 -0.09
N LYS A 96 -0.37 5.03 0.70
CA LYS A 96 0.33 6.28 0.38
C LYS A 96 1.86 6.09 0.36
N GLU A 97 2.40 5.32 1.29
CA GLU A 97 3.83 4.98 1.32
C GLU A 97 4.23 4.15 0.09
N ILE A 98 3.46 3.12 -0.25
CA ILE A 98 3.70 2.28 -1.43
C ILE A 98 3.62 3.13 -2.71
N LYS A 99 2.68 4.08 -2.79
CA LYS A 99 2.54 4.99 -3.93
C LYS A 99 3.78 5.85 -4.14
N ASN A 100 4.29 6.46 -3.06
CA ASN A 100 5.50 7.27 -3.14
C ASN A 100 6.70 6.41 -3.56
N ALA A 101 6.85 5.23 -2.95
CA ALA A 101 7.93 4.29 -3.32
C ALA A 101 7.83 3.87 -4.80
N ALA A 102 6.62 3.61 -5.31
CA ALA A 102 6.41 3.30 -6.72
C ALA A 102 6.81 4.50 -7.62
N GLN A 103 6.47 5.73 -7.24
CA GLN A 103 6.88 6.93 -7.99
C GLN A 103 8.40 7.11 -8.01
N ASP A 104 9.08 6.88 -6.89
CA ASP A 104 10.54 6.94 -6.81
C ASP A 104 11.19 5.88 -7.72
N VAL A 105 10.66 4.66 -7.74
CA VAL A 105 11.13 3.57 -8.62
C VAL A 105 10.90 3.90 -10.09
N ALA A 106 9.78 4.56 -10.44
CA ALA A 106 9.52 5.03 -11.80
C ALA A 106 10.53 6.11 -12.22
N GLY A 107 10.76 7.12 -11.37
CA GLY A 107 11.74 8.17 -11.64
C GLY A 107 13.15 7.61 -11.79
N GLY A 108 13.54 6.64 -10.94
CA GLY A 108 14.82 5.95 -11.05
C GLY A 108 14.97 5.16 -12.36
N ALA A 109 13.90 4.56 -12.88
CA ALA A 109 13.93 3.86 -14.16
C ALA A 109 14.12 4.83 -15.35
N GLU A 110 13.48 6.00 -15.31
CA GLU A 110 13.67 7.06 -16.31
C GLU A 110 15.10 7.61 -16.28
N GLU A 111 15.63 7.90 -15.08
CA GLU A 111 17.01 8.35 -14.93
C GLU A 111 18.00 7.31 -15.44
N LEU A 112 17.76 6.02 -15.16
CA LEU A 112 18.58 4.93 -15.65
C LEU A 112 18.57 4.85 -17.18
N ALA A 113 17.42 5.03 -17.83
CA ALA A 113 17.33 5.06 -19.28
C ALA A 113 18.14 6.22 -19.89
N VAL A 114 18.07 7.42 -19.30
CA VAL A 114 18.86 8.58 -19.74
C VAL A 114 20.36 8.32 -19.56
N ARG A 115 20.76 7.76 -18.41
CA ARG A 115 22.18 7.42 -18.14
C ARG A 115 22.69 6.36 -19.11
N SER A 116 21.89 5.34 -19.42
CA SER A 116 22.24 4.33 -20.42
C SER A 116 22.45 4.94 -21.80
N SER A 117 21.59 5.87 -22.22
CA SER A 117 21.77 6.60 -23.49
C SER A 117 23.10 7.36 -23.53
N ASN A 118 23.43 8.09 -22.47
CA ASN A 118 24.70 8.84 -22.38
C ASN A 118 25.94 7.92 -22.36
N LEU A 119 25.83 6.75 -21.73
CA LEU A 119 26.88 5.74 -21.75
C LEU A 119 27.05 5.14 -23.15
N ASN A 120 25.95 4.88 -23.87
CA ASN A 120 26.00 4.39 -25.23
C ASN A 120 26.71 5.38 -26.17
N ASP A 121 26.41 6.68 -26.05
CA ASP A 121 27.09 7.73 -26.81
C ASP A 121 28.59 7.78 -26.49
N SER A 122 28.95 7.61 -25.21
CA SER A 122 30.34 7.59 -24.77
C SER A 122 31.09 6.37 -25.29
N ALA A 123 30.45 5.19 -25.29
CA ALA A 123 31.00 3.97 -25.85
C ALA A 123 31.19 4.08 -27.37
N ASN A 124 30.23 4.68 -28.09
CA ASN A 124 30.36 4.93 -29.52
C ASN A 124 31.51 5.91 -29.85
N ARG A 125 31.70 6.96 -29.04
CA ARG A 125 32.87 7.83 -29.17
C ARG A 125 34.18 7.07 -28.94
N ALA A 126 34.25 6.21 -27.92
CA ALA A 126 35.42 5.38 -27.66
C ALA A 126 35.72 4.43 -28.82
N ARG A 127 34.70 3.82 -29.42
CA ARG A 127 34.82 2.98 -30.62
C ARG A 127 35.42 3.78 -31.79
N ASN A 128 34.92 4.98 -32.05
CA ASN A 128 35.43 5.85 -33.13
C ASN A 128 36.91 6.25 -32.87
N TYR A 129 37.28 6.55 -31.62
CA TYR A 129 38.68 6.82 -31.29
C TYR A 129 39.57 5.60 -31.51
N ALA A 130 39.10 4.40 -31.15
CA ALA A 130 39.84 3.17 -31.40
C ALA A 130 40.08 2.95 -32.90
N GLN A 131 39.05 3.14 -33.73
CA GLN A 131 39.18 3.05 -35.19
C GLN A 131 40.20 4.04 -35.75
N ASN A 132 40.14 5.31 -35.33
CA ASN A 132 41.09 6.34 -35.76
C ASN A 132 42.53 5.99 -35.37
N ILE A 133 42.75 5.43 -34.17
CA ILE A 133 44.06 4.94 -33.74
C ILE A 133 44.51 3.78 -34.63
N GLY A 134 43.60 2.88 -35.00
CA GLY A 134 43.87 1.77 -35.92
C GLY A 134 44.40 2.26 -37.27
N ASP A 135 43.81 3.31 -37.82
CA ASP A 135 44.26 3.93 -39.08
C ASP A 135 45.66 4.53 -38.96
N VAL A 136 45.94 5.21 -37.84
CA VAL A 136 47.27 5.76 -37.54
C VAL A 136 48.31 4.64 -37.42
N LEU A 137 48.00 3.56 -36.71
CA LEU A 137 48.88 2.40 -36.59
C LEU A 137 49.15 1.75 -37.94
N SER A 138 48.13 1.62 -38.79
CA SER A 138 48.28 1.13 -40.17
C SER A 138 49.23 2.01 -40.97
N PHE A 139 49.13 3.33 -40.84
CA PHE A 139 50.07 4.27 -41.46
C PHE A 139 51.49 4.10 -40.92
N ILE A 140 51.69 4.04 -39.60
CA ILE A 140 53.03 3.86 -39.01
C ILE A 140 53.64 2.52 -39.44
N LYS A 141 52.85 1.44 -39.51
CA LYS A 141 53.32 0.14 -40.02
C LYS A 141 53.82 0.22 -41.46
N ARG A 142 53.14 0.99 -42.32
CA ARG A 142 53.59 1.24 -43.70
C ARG A 142 54.89 2.05 -43.73
N VAL A 143 55.00 3.10 -42.92
CA VAL A 143 56.23 3.90 -42.79
C VAL A 143 57.39 3.04 -42.33
N ALA A 144 57.22 2.25 -41.25
CA ALA A 144 58.24 1.34 -40.76
C ALA A 144 58.68 0.32 -41.84
N SER A 145 57.72 -0.24 -42.59
CA SER A 145 58.03 -1.17 -43.70
C SER A 145 58.82 -0.49 -44.82
N GLN A 146 58.48 0.75 -45.19
CA GLN A 146 59.22 1.53 -46.18
C GLN A 146 60.62 1.89 -45.69
N THR A 147 60.76 2.33 -44.44
CA THR A 147 62.06 2.64 -43.82
C THR A 147 62.95 1.41 -43.75
N LYS A 148 62.38 0.23 -43.46
CA LYS A 148 63.11 -1.05 -43.50
C LYS A 148 63.66 -1.34 -44.90
N LEU A 149 62.88 -1.10 -45.96
CA LEU A 149 63.33 -1.27 -47.35
C LEU A 149 64.39 -0.23 -47.74
N LEU A 150 64.24 1.03 -47.31
CA LEU A 150 65.24 2.09 -47.51
C LEU A 150 66.57 1.74 -46.83
N GLY A 151 66.54 1.29 -45.58
CA GLY A 151 67.72 0.82 -44.85
C GLY A 151 68.40 -0.35 -45.54
N LEU A 152 67.61 -1.32 -46.05
CA LEU A 152 68.15 -2.44 -46.82
C LEU A 152 68.86 -1.98 -48.10
N ASN A 153 68.23 -1.09 -48.88
CA ASN A 153 68.84 -0.55 -50.10
C ASN A 153 70.12 0.23 -49.80
N ALA A 154 70.14 1.02 -48.72
CA ALA A 154 71.33 1.73 -48.27
C ALA A 154 72.45 0.78 -47.84
N ALA A 155 72.12 -0.33 -47.16
CA ALA A 155 73.10 -1.34 -46.76
C ALA A 155 73.72 -2.05 -47.99
N ILE A 156 72.92 -2.32 -49.03
CA ILE A 156 73.40 -2.88 -50.31
C ILE A 156 74.36 -1.91 -51.00
N GLU A 157 74.02 -0.62 -51.10
CA GLU A 157 74.86 0.37 -51.77
C GLU A 157 76.15 0.66 -50.96
N ALA A 158 76.06 0.65 -49.62
CA ALA A 158 77.23 0.74 -48.75
C ALA A 158 78.19 -0.45 -48.94
N ALA A 159 77.67 -1.67 -49.08
CA ALA A 159 78.48 -2.85 -49.40
C ALA A 159 79.13 -2.71 -50.80
N ARG A 160 78.42 -2.15 -51.77
CA ARG A 160 78.91 -1.91 -53.13
C ARG A 160 80.06 -0.89 -53.19
N ALA A 161 80.05 0.10 -52.31
CA ALA A 161 81.13 1.09 -52.17
C ALA A 161 82.41 0.53 -51.49
N GLY A 162 82.39 -0.71 -51.01
CA GLY A 162 83.55 -1.38 -50.42
C GLY A 162 84.04 -0.69 -49.13
N GLU A 163 85.35 -0.45 -49.03
CA GLU A 163 85.97 0.18 -47.84
C GLU A 163 85.38 1.57 -47.53
N GLN A 164 85.04 2.36 -48.54
CA GLN A 164 84.49 3.71 -48.37
C GLN A 164 83.06 3.71 -47.82
N GLY A 165 82.35 2.58 -47.92
CA GLY A 165 80.96 2.42 -47.47
C GLY A 165 80.81 1.89 -46.04
N LYS A 166 81.88 1.49 -45.36
CA LYS A 166 81.80 0.82 -44.03
C LYS A 166 81.02 1.63 -42.98
N GLY A 167 81.24 2.95 -42.91
CA GLY A 167 80.51 3.81 -41.98
C GLY A 167 79.01 3.90 -42.31
N PHE A 168 78.66 3.99 -43.60
CA PHE A 168 77.28 4.00 -44.07
C PHE A 168 76.58 2.66 -43.84
N ALA A 169 77.29 1.54 -43.94
CA ALA A 169 76.73 0.21 -43.69
C ALA A 169 76.23 0.06 -42.24
N VAL A 170 76.98 0.59 -41.26
CA VAL A 170 76.58 0.56 -39.84
C VAL A 170 75.30 1.37 -39.63
N VAL A 171 75.22 2.57 -40.21
CA VAL A 171 74.03 3.43 -40.11
C VAL A 171 72.83 2.77 -40.78
N ALA A 172 73.01 2.18 -41.96
CA ALA A 172 71.94 1.52 -42.70
C ALA A 172 71.35 0.32 -41.93
N GLU A 173 72.20 -0.48 -41.27
CA GLU A 173 71.74 -1.59 -40.45
C GLU A 173 70.99 -1.12 -39.20
N GLU A 174 71.45 -0.05 -38.54
CA GLU A 174 70.75 0.51 -37.38
C GLU A 174 69.38 1.08 -37.78
N VAL A 175 69.28 1.75 -38.92
CA VAL A 175 67.99 2.23 -39.48
C VAL A 175 67.05 1.06 -39.77
N ARG A 176 67.57 -0.03 -40.36
CA ARG A 176 66.79 -1.24 -40.64
C ARG A 176 66.25 -1.87 -39.36
N LYS A 177 67.08 -1.96 -38.32
CA LYS A 177 66.73 -2.51 -37.01
C LYS A 177 65.67 -1.67 -36.31
N LEU A 178 65.84 -0.34 -36.26
CA LEU A 178 64.84 0.57 -35.68
C LEU A 178 63.49 0.48 -36.39
N ALA A 179 63.50 0.32 -37.71
CA ALA A 179 62.27 0.13 -38.48
C ALA A 179 61.57 -1.21 -38.14
N GLU A 180 62.32 -2.27 -37.90
CA GLU A 180 61.81 -3.58 -37.51
C GLU A 180 61.23 -3.56 -36.08
N GLU A 181 61.93 -2.94 -35.13
CA GLU A 181 61.43 -2.71 -33.77
C GLU A 181 60.18 -1.83 -33.75
N SER A 182 60.14 -0.78 -34.58
CA SER A 182 58.95 0.08 -34.73
C SER A 182 57.74 -0.71 -35.25
N ALA A 183 57.93 -1.58 -36.25
CA ALA A 183 56.86 -2.42 -36.77
C ALA A 183 56.31 -3.40 -35.71
N GLN A 184 57.19 -3.99 -34.90
CA GLN A 184 56.80 -4.87 -33.79
C GLN A 184 56.01 -4.11 -32.71
N ALA A 185 56.47 -2.91 -32.33
CA ALA A 185 55.76 -2.06 -31.37
C ALA A 185 54.35 -1.71 -31.85
N VAL A 186 54.20 -1.36 -33.13
CA VAL A 186 52.89 -1.08 -33.74
C VAL A 186 51.97 -2.29 -33.70
N GLU A 187 52.49 -3.50 -33.92
CA GLU A 187 51.71 -4.73 -33.83
C GLU A 187 51.23 -5.01 -32.39
N GLN A 188 52.09 -4.79 -31.40
CA GLN A 188 51.72 -4.91 -29.98
C GLN A 188 50.61 -3.91 -29.61
N ILE A 189 50.74 -2.64 -30.03
CA ILE A 189 49.69 -1.63 -29.79
C ILE A 189 48.39 -2.03 -30.51
N GLY A 190 48.47 -2.58 -31.72
CA GLY A 190 47.30 -3.07 -32.45
C GLY A 190 46.54 -4.18 -31.72
N ASN A 191 47.26 -5.08 -31.02
CA ASN A 191 46.62 -6.11 -30.19
C ASN A 191 45.92 -5.52 -28.96
N ILE A 192 46.54 -4.53 -28.31
CA ILE A 192 45.92 -3.80 -27.19
C ILE A 192 44.64 -3.09 -27.67
N LEU A 193 44.70 -2.46 -28.84
CA LEU A 193 43.57 -1.77 -29.44
C LEU A 193 42.38 -2.69 -29.71
N LYS A 194 42.62 -3.89 -30.24
CA LYS A 194 41.56 -4.92 -30.42
C LYS A 194 40.90 -5.32 -29.10
N ASN A 195 41.68 -5.44 -28.03
CA ASN A 195 41.13 -5.74 -26.70
C ASN A 195 40.25 -4.60 -26.18
N ILE A 196 40.63 -3.34 -26.45
CA ILE A 196 39.83 -2.16 -26.13
C ILE A 196 38.52 -2.18 -26.91
N GLU A 197 38.55 -2.46 -28.23
CA GLU A 197 37.35 -2.57 -29.06
C GLU A 197 36.39 -3.64 -28.54
N GLY A 198 36.88 -4.84 -28.21
CA GLY A 198 36.05 -5.91 -27.63
C GLY A 198 35.47 -5.55 -26.25
N SER A 199 36.22 -4.81 -25.44
CA SER A 199 35.72 -4.29 -24.16
C SER A 199 34.60 -3.27 -24.36
N VAL A 200 34.74 -2.38 -25.34
CA VAL A 200 33.70 -1.40 -25.71
C VAL A 200 32.45 -2.10 -26.22
N GLU A 201 32.59 -3.14 -27.05
CA GLU A 201 31.45 -3.94 -27.53
C GLU A 201 30.71 -4.63 -26.37
N THR A 202 31.45 -5.19 -25.42
CA THR A 202 30.86 -5.78 -24.20
C THR A 202 30.09 -4.74 -23.40
N ILE A 203 30.66 -3.54 -23.22
CA ILE A 203 30.00 -2.43 -22.51
C ILE A 203 28.69 -2.03 -23.20
N VAL A 204 28.67 -1.91 -24.53
CA VAL A 204 27.44 -1.61 -25.28
C VAL A 204 26.37 -2.68 -25.05
N GLY A 205 26.74 -3.96 -25.10
CA GLY A 205 25.80 -5.05 -24.83
C GLY A 205 25.20 -5.00 -23.41
N GLU A 206 25.99 -4.63 -22.39
CA GLU A 206 25.49 -4.46 -21.03
C GLU A 206 24.60 -3.21 -20.86
N ILE A 207 24.88 -2.13 -21.61
CA ILE A 207 24.02 -0.93 -21.66
C ILE A 207 22.65 -1.26 -22.26
N ASP A 208 22.61 -2.06 -23.33
CA ASP A 208 21.35 -2.49 -23.97
C ASP A 208 20.50 -3.31 -23.00
N LYS A 209 21.11 -4.28 -22.31
CA LYS A 209 20.43 -5.06 -21.25
C LYS A 209 19.90 -4.16 -20.14
N THR A 210 20.71 -3.20 -19.69
CA THR A 210 20.32 -2.24 -18.63
C THR A 210 19.12 -1.40 -19.07
N THR A 211 19.10 -0.96 -20.34
CA THR A 211 17.99 -0.21 -20.93
C THR A 211 16.71 -1.05 -20.99
N GLN A 212 16.82 -2.33 -21.36
CA GLN A 212 15.68 -3.25 -21.36
C GLN A 212 15.12 -3.45 -19.95
N ILE A 213 15.98 -3.65 -18.94
CA ILE A 213 15.59 -3.78 -17.54
C ILE A 213 14.87 -2.52 -17.05
N ALA A 214 15.40 -1.33 -17.37
CA ALA A 214 14.76 -0.06 -17.02
C ALA A 214 13.34 0.04 -17.61
N GLY A 215 13.15 -0.36 -18.87
CA GLY A 215 11.83 -0.40 -19.51
C GLY A 215 10.85 -1.37 -18.84
N LEU A 216 11.29 -2.59 -18.50
CA LEU A 216 10.48 -3.56 -17.77
C LEU A 216 10.10 -3.08 -16.37
N GLN A 217 11.04 -2.42 -15.68
CA GLN A 217 10.81 -1.81 -14.37
C GLN A 217 9.74 -0.71 -14.47
N ALA A 218 9.85 0.20 -15.44
CA ALA A 218 8.86 1.24 -15.65
C ALA A 218 7.45 0.66 -15.91
N GLY A 219 7.34 -0.38 -16.75
CA GLY A 219 6.06 -1.06 -17.02
C GLY A 219 5.46 -1.75 -15.78
N SER A 220 6.30 -2.43 -14.99
CA SER A 220 5.88 -3.07 -13.73
C SER A 220 5.40 -2.06 -12.71
N THR A 221 6.12 -0.93 -12.58
CA THR A 221 5.74 0.16 -11.69
C THR A 221 4.41 0.80 -12.10
N GLN A 222 4.14 0.97 -13.39
CA GLN A 222 2.83 1.43 -13.86
C GLN A 222 1.70 0.47 -13.48
N GLN A 223 1.95 -0.85 -13.49
CA GLN A 223 0.98 -1.81 -13.00
C GLN A 223 0.72 -1.67 -11.50
N ILE A 224 1.78 -1.53 -10.70
CA ILE A 224 1.67 -1.29 -9.25
C ILE A 224 0.82 -0.05 -8.97
N VAL A 225 1.05 1.06 -9.70
CA VAL A 225 0.25 2.29 -9.55
C VAL A 225 -1.24 2.05 -9.84
N ARG A 226 -1.59 1.22 -10.83
CA ARG A 226 -2.98 0.85 -11.11
C ARG A 226 -3.61 0.03 -9.98
N GLU A 227 -2.86 -0.91 -9.41
CA GLU A 227 -3.32 -1.73 -8.29
C GLU A 227 -3.53 -0.87 -7.02
N ILE A 228 -2.65 0.10 -6.79
CA ILE A 228 -2.81 1.10 -5.71
C ILE A 228 -4.12 1.88 -5.86
N MET A 229 -4.49 2.31 -7.05
CA MET A 229 -5.76 3.02 -7.27
C MET A 229 -6.98 2.15 -6.90
N GLN A 230 -6.92 0.84 -7.18
CA GLN A 230 -7.98 -0.10 -6.77
C GLN A 230 -8.02 -0.28 -5.25
N LEU A 231 -6.86 -0.33 -4.60
CA LEU A 231 -6.76 -0.39 -3.14
C LEU A 231 -7.31 0.89 -2.49
N GLU A 232 -6.98 2.08 -3.01
CA GLU A 232 -7.55 3.36 -2.55
C GLU A 232 -9.08 3.33 -2.62
N HIS A 233 -9.65 2.83 -3.72
CA HIS A 233 -11.11 2.67 -3.85
C HIS A 233 -11.68 1.70 -2.81
N THR A 234 -11.02 0.57 -2.59
CA THR A 234 -11.44 -0.45 -1.61
C THR A 234 -11.43 0.11 -0.18
N VAL A 235 -10.40 0.86 0.20
CA VAL A 235 -10.31 1.52 1.50
C VAL A 235 -11.42 2.55 1.71
N ASN A 236 -11.72 3.35 0.68
CA ASN A 236 -12.84 4.29 0.75
C ASN A 236 -14.17 3.58 0.95
N ASN A 237 -14.39 2.45 0.27
CA ASN A 237 -15.59 1.63 0.47
C ASN A 237 -15.67 1.08 1.90
N LEU A 238 -14.57 0.58 2.47
CA LEU A 238 -14.53 0.12 3.87
C LEU A 238 -14.89 1.24 4.84
N ARG A 239 -14.37 2.46 4.61
CA ARG A 239 -14.67 3.62 5.44
C ARG A 239 -16.16 4.00 5.37
N ASN A 240 -16.76 3.94 4.19
CA ASN A 240 -18.19 4.18 4.00
C ASN A 240 -19.05 3.12 4.72
N VAL A 241 -18.68 1.83 4.62
CA VAL A 241 -19.37 0.74 5.33
C VAL A 241 -19.30 0.94 6.84
N ALA A 242 -18.12 1.29 7.36
CA ALA A 242 -17.95 1.57 8.79
C ALA A 242 -18.87 2.73 9.24
N GLN A 243 -18.92 3.83 8.49
CA GLN A 243 -19.79 4.96 8.79
C GLN A 243 -21.29 4.60 8.76
N GLN A 244 -21.72 3.80 7.79
CA GLN A 244 -23.11 3.32 7.71
C GLN A 244 -23.48 2.46 8.92
N LEU A 245 -22.60 1.54 9.34
CA LEU A 245 -22.83 0.70 10.51
C LEU A 245 -22.93 1.51 11.82
N ILE A 246 -22.12 2.57 11.96
CA ILE A 246 -22.25 3.52 13.10
C ILE A 246 -23.63 4.17 13.10
N SER A 247 -24.12 4.63 11.95
CA SER A 247 -25.43 5.28 11.84
C SER A 247 -26.61 4.34 12.14
N LEU A 248 -26.51 3.06 11.77
CA LEU A 248 -27.54 2.04 12.06
C LEU A 248 -27.65 1.75 13.56
N GLY A 249 -26.53 1.75 14.29
CA GLY A 249 -26.51 1.56 15.74
C GLY A 249 -27.20 2.67 16.53
N LEU A 250 -27.43 3.85 15.94
CA LEU A 250 -28.10 4.99 16.58
C LEU A 250 -29.64 4.89 16.58
N TYR A 251 -30.24 4.00 15.78
CA TYR A 251 -31.69 3.85 15.66
C TYR A 251 -32.23 2.74 16.57
N ILE A 252 -32.22 2.93 17.89
CA ILE A 252 -33.05 2.15 18.82
C ILE A 252 -34.20 3.06 19.27
N LEU A 253 -35.39 2.83 18.73
CA LEU A 253 -36.57 3.70 18.88
C LEU A 253 -37.10 3.75 20.33
N PRO A 254 -37.61 4.90 20.81
CA PRO A 254 -38.35 5.00 22.06
C PRO A 254 -39.73 4.32 21.97
N GLN A 255 -40.07 3.46 22.93
CA GLN A 255 -41.43 2.92 23.14
C GLN A 255 -42.03 3.47 24.45
N ARG A 256 -43.35 3.78 24.51
CA ARG A 256 -44.02 4.14 25.77
C ARG A 256 -44.53 2.85 26.44
N VAL A 257 -43.94 2.43 27.56
CA VAL A 257 -44.17 1.13 28.21
C VAL A 257 -44.43 1.29 29.71
N ILE A 258 -45.43 0.61 30.27
CA ILE A 258 -45.57 0.49 31.74
C ILE A 258 -45.15 -0.92 32.19
N LYS A 259 -44.30 -0.99 33.22
CA LYS A 259 -43.86 -2.24 33.88
C LYS A 259 -44.49 -2.36 35.26
N PHE A 260 -45.22 -3.45 35.50
CA PHE A 260 -45.70 -3.83 36.84
C PHE A 260 -44.78 -4.89 37.43
N SER A 261 -44.25 -4.68 38.65
CA SER A 261 -43.30 -5.56 39.33
C SER A 261 -43.77 -5.90 40.76
N LEU A 262 -43.55 -7.13 41.22
CA LEU A 262 -43.93 -7.57 42.57
C LEU A 262 -42.73 -7.50 43.53
N ASN A 263 -42.88 -6.90 44.70
CA ASN A 263 -41.90 -7.03 45.78
C ASN A 263 -42.25 -8.24 46.64
N LYS A 264 -41.43 -9.29 46.54
CA LYS A 264 -41.64 -10.56 47.26
C LYS A 264 -41.47 -10.46 48.79
N LYS A 265 -40.77 -9.44 49.31
CA LYS A 265 -40.56 -9.29 50.76
C LYS A 265 -41.78 -8.74 51.50
N GLU A 266 -42.61 -7.95 50.82
CA GLU A 266 -43.74 -7.23 51.44
C GLU A 266 -45.11 -7.63 50.85
N ASN A 267 -45.13 -8.54 49.87
CA ASN A 267 -46.34 -8.97 49.15
C ASN A 267 -47.11 -7.79 48.50
N LEU A 268 -46.38 -6.73 48.12
CA LEU A 268 -46.91 -5.52 47.48
C LEU A 268 -46.62 -5.55 45.96
N ILE A 269 -47.64 -5.23 45.16
CA ILE A 269 -47.54 -5.04 43.70
C ILE A 269 -47.21 -3.57 43.44
N PHE A 270 -46.12 -3.32 42.73
CA PHE A 270 -45.68 -1.99 42.32
C PHE A 270 -45.83 -1.78 40.81
N CYS A 271 -46.09 -0.55 40.38
CA CYS A 271 -46.17 -0.17 38.98
C CYS A 271 -45.17 0.95 38.67
N ARG A 272 -44.49 0.88 37.52
CA ARG A 272 -43.62 1.94 37.02
C ARG A 272 -43.91 2.24 35.56
N ILE A 273 -44.17 3.51 35.27
CA ILE A 273 -44.44 4.01 33.93
C ILE A 273 -43.13 4.44 33.27
N TYR A 274 -42.82 3.92 32.09
CA TYR A 274 -41.73 4.38 31.23
C TYR A 274 -42.33 5.06 30.00
N ILE A 275 -42.19 6.38 29.91
CA ILE A 275 -42.57 7.13 28.71
C ILE A 275 -41.28 7.31 27.92
N ASN A 276 -41.23 6.81 26.68
CA ASN A 276 -40.03 6.74 25.84
C ASN A 276 -38.90 5.88 26.44
N TRP A 277 -39.21 4.61 26.73
CA TRP A 277 -38.20 3.58 26.93
C TRP A 277 -37.42 3.38 25.63
N ILE A 278 -36.33 4.14 25.52
CA ILE A 278 -35.20 3.84 24.68
C ILE A 278 -34.44 2.79 25.48
N GLY A 279 -34.19 1.61 24.92
CA GLY A 279 -33.08 0.79 25.41
C GLY A 279 -31.85 1.68 25.23
N TYR A 280 -31.45 2.36 26.31
CA TYR A 280 -30.54 3.50 26.20
C TYR A 280 -29.23 3.03 25.53
N PRO A 281 -28.62 3.87 24.68
CA PRO A 281 -27.22 3.72 24.36
C PRO A 281 -26.43 4.00 25.65
N PHE A 282 -25.73 3.00 26.18
CA PHE A 282 -24.75 3.27 27.23
C PHE A 282 -23.51 3.91 26.59
N PHE A 283 -23.32 5.20 26.88
CA PHE A 283 -22.08 5.72 27.46
C PHE A 283 -22.38 6.11 28.91
#